data_AF-A0A0Q8Q318-F1
#
_entry.id   AF-A0A0Q8Q318-F1
#
_cell.length_a   1.000
_cell.length_b   1.000
_cell.length_c   1.000
_cell.angle_alpha   90.00
_cell.angle_beta   90.00
_cell.angle_gamma   90.00
#
_symmetry.space_group_name_H-M   'P 1'
#
loop_
_entity.id
_entity.type
_entity.pdbx_description
1 polymer ?
#
loop_
_entity_poly.entity_id
_entity_poly.type
_entity_poly.pdbx_seq_one_letter_code
_entity_poly.pdbx_strand_id
1 'polypeptide(L)'
;MTDTAIIEIALKTMLVALKLSAPILATSLVIGFAISLFQSMTQIQEFTLSFVPKLVGVGVALLFSGNWMLHTLMAFTAELFAILPELLV
;
A
#
# COMPACT_ATOMS: atom_id res chain seq x y z
N MET A 1 -20.93 10.98 20.38
CA MET A 1 -20.44 10.03 19.34
C MET A 1 -21.61 9.55 18.49
N THR A 2 -21.75 10.03 17.26
CA THR A 2 -22.72 9.48 16.30
C THR A 2 -22.08 8.29 15.59
N ASP A 3 -22.81 7.18 15.42
CA ASP A 3 -22.32 5.99 14.71
C ASP A 3 -21.80 6.32 13.30
N THR A 4 -22.39 7.33 12.67
CA THR A 4 -21.99 7.88 11.37
C THR A 4 -20.54 8.37 11.35
N ALA A 5 -20.07 9.06 12.39
CA ALA A 5 -18.71 9.60 12.45
C ALA A 5 -17.66 8.48 12.51
N ILE A 6 -17.96 7.39 13.23
CA ILE A 6 -17.08 6.22 13.32
C ILE A 6 -16.95 5.55 11.95
N ILE A 7 -18.07 5.37 11.24
CA ILE A 7 -18.08 4.79 9.89
C ILE A 7 -17.27 5.65 8.92
N GLU A 8 -17.40 6.98 9.00
CA GLU A 8 -16.72 7.90 8.10
C GLU A 8 -15.19 7.86 8.30
N ILE A 9 -14.73 7.82 9.56
CA ILE A 9 -13.31 7.62 9.90
C ILE A 9 -12.81 6.27 9.38
N ALA A 10 -13.60 5.20 9.55
CA ALA A 10 -13.24 3.88 9.06
C ALA A 10 -13.08 3.86 7.52
N LEU A 11 -14.00 4.49 6.78
CA LEU A 11 -13.91 4.61 5.33
C LEU A 11 -12.69 5.42 4.89
N LYS A 12 -12.43 6.57 5.52
CA LYS A 12 -11.22 7.37 5.24
C LYS A 12 -9.95 6.57 5.48
N THR A 13 -9.89 5.82 6.58
CA THR A 13 -8.76 4.95 6.92
C THR A 13 -8.54 3.89 5.84
N MET A 14 -9.59 3.20 5.40
CA MET A 14 -9.49 2.21 4.32
C MET A 14 -9.01 2.84 3.01
N LEU A 15 -9.51 4.02 2.63
CA LEU A 15 -9.08 4.72 1.42
C LEU A 15 -7.60 5.13 1.49
N VAL A 16 -7.12 5.59 2.64
CA VAL A 16 -5.70 5.91 2.84
C VAL A 16 -4.85 4.65 2.75
N ALA A 17 -5.25 3.56 3.42
CA ALA A 17 -4.55 2.28 3.36
C ALA A 17 -4.49 1.73 1.92
N LEU A 18 -5.58 1.85 1.16
CA LEU A 18 -5.63 1.45 -0.25
C LEU A 18 -4.67 2.31 -1.10
N LYS A 19 -4.68 3.63 -0.91
CA LYS A 19 -3.76 4.55 -1.61
C LYS A 19 -2.29 4.24 -1.33
N LEU A 20 -1.93 3.95 -0.08
CA LEU A 20 -0.56 3.61 0.31
C LEU A 20 -0.12 2.24 -0.23
N SER A 21 -1.03 1.27 -0.26
CA SER A 21 -0.70 -0.08 -0.75
C SER A 21 -0.72 -0.19 -2.28
N ALA A 22 -1.46 0.66 -2.99
CA ALA A 22 -1.58 0.66 -4.45
C ALA A 22 -0.24 0.56 -5.22
N PRO A 23 0.78 1.41 -4.98
CA PRO A 23 2.05 1.31 -5.72
C PRO A 23 2.80 0.00 -5.46
N ILE A 24 2.79 -0.48 -4.22
CA ILE A 24 3.45 -1.73 -3.82
C ILE A 24 2.73 -2.94 -4.45
N LEU A 25 1.40 -2.94 -4.41
CA LEU A 25 0.58 -4.01 -4.98
C LEU A 25 0.70 -4.05 -6.50
N ALA A 26 0.64 -2.90 -7.17
CA ALA A 26 0.78 -2.81 -8.61
C ALA A 26 2.16 -3.32 -9.08
N THR A 27 3.24 -2.89 -8.42
CA THR A 27 4.59 -3.35 -8.77
C THR A 27 4.80 -4.84 -8.48
N SER A 28 4.35 -5.33 -7.33
CA SER A 28 4.39 -6.76 -6.98
C SER A 28 3.58 -7.62 -7.95
N LEU A 29 2.42 -7.14 -8.40
CA LEU A 29 1.56 -7.81 -9.37
C LEU A 29 2.24 -7.92 -10.74
N VAL A 30 2.73 -6.81 -11.29
CA VAL A 30 3.37 -6.77 -12.62
C VAL A 30 4.60 -7.68 -12.64
N ILE A 31 5.46 -7.57 -11.64
CA ILE A 31 6.70 -8.34 -11.57
C ILE A 31 6.41 -9.81 -11.28
N GLY A 32 5.52 -10.09 -10.32
CA GLY A 32 5.10 -11.45 -9.99
C GLY A 32 4.48 -12.15 -11.20
N PHE A 33 3.64 -11.45 -11.96
CA PHE A 33 3.04 -11.96 -13.19
C PHE A 33 4.10 -12.26 -14.26
N ALA A 34 4.98 -11.32 -14.56
CA ALA A 34 6.04 -11.50 -15.55
C ALA A 34 6.95 -12.70 -15.21
N ILE A 35 7.35 -12.83 -13.94
CA ILE A 35 8.19 -13.95 -13.52
C ILE A 35 7.42 -15.27 -13.54
N SER A 36 6.16 -15.30 -13.13
CA SER A 36 5.34 -16.52 -13.18
C SER A 36 5.18 -17.08 -14.60
N LEU A 37 5.06 -16.18 -15.59
CA LEU A 37 5.02 -16.55 -17.00
C LEU A 37 6.36 -17.16 -17.46
N PHE A 38 7.48 -16.53 -17.08
CA PHE A 38 8.81 -17.03 -17.40
C PHE A 38 9.09 -18.41 -16.77
N GLN A 39 8.68 -18.60 -15.52
CA GLN A 39 8.78 -19.87 -14.81
C GLN A 39 7.92 -20.95 -15.48
N SER A 40 6.72 -20.60 -15.93
CA SER A 40 5.84 -21.54 -16.63
C SER A 40 6.39 -21.95 -18.01
N MET A 41 6.98 -21.02 -18.76
CA MET A 41 7.55 -21.32 -20.08
C MET A 41 8.83 -22.17 -20.01
N THR A 42 9.66 -21.96 -18.99
CA THR A 42 10.95 -22.67 -18.85
C THR A 42 10.87 -23.94 -18.00
N GLN A 43 9.74 -24.18 -17.33
CA GLN A 43 9.52 -25.26 -16.35
C GLN A 43 10.46 -25.20 -15.12
N ILE A 44 11.17 -24.09 -14.90
CA ILE A 44 12.05 -23.90 -13.74
C ILE A 44 11.26 -23.20 -12.64
N GLN A 45 10.93 -23.92 -11.57
CA GLN A 45 10.18 -23.41 -10.40
C GLN A 45 11.10 -23.18 -9.19
N GLU A 46 12.18 -22.42 -9.40
CA GLU A 46 13.10 -22.01 -8.34
C GLU A 46 12.50 -20.86 -7.53
N PHE A 47 12.32 -21.05 -6.23
CA PHE A 47 11.72 -20.05 -5.33
C PHE A 47 12.51 -18.73 -5.31
N THR A 48 13.84 -18.82 -5.33
CA THR A 48 14.78 -17.67 -5.31
C THR A 48 14.64 -16.76 -6.54
N LEU A 49 14.39 -17.32 -7.73
CA LEU A 49 14.19 -16.55 -8.97
C LEU A 49 12.92 -15.69 -8.96
N SER A 50 11.89 -16.08 -8.20
CA SER A 50 10.68 -15.26 -8.01
C SER A 50 10.89 -14.16 -6.98
N PHE A 51 11.68 -14.45 -5.95
CA PHE A 51 11.78 -13.61 -4.77
C PHE A 51 12.66 -12.36 -5.00
N VAL A 52 13.86 -12.54 -5.57
CA VAL A 52 14.83 -11.45 -5.70
C VAL A 52 14.34 -10.31 -6.61
N PRO A 53 13.87 -10.55 -7.84
CA PRO A 53 13.46 -9.44 -8.72
C PRO A 53 12.20 -8.74 -8.18
N LYS A 54 11.30 -9.47 -7.51
CA LYS A 54 10.12 -8.90 -6.84
C LYS A 54 10.52 -7.97 -5.71
N LEU A 55 11.46 -8.37 -4.84
CA LEU A 55 11.97 -7.52 -3.77
C LEU A 55 12.60 -6.23 -4.30
N VAL A 56 13.45 -6.33 -5.32
CA VAL A 56 14.10 -5.17 -5.93
C VAL A 56 13.05 -4.22 -6.51
N GLY A 57 12.06 -4.75 -7.22
CA GLY A 57 10.99 -3.94 -7.78
C GLY A 57 10.14 -3.22 -6.75
N VAL A 58 9.75 -3.91 -5.66
CA VAL A 58 9.04 -3.29 -4.54
C VAL A 58 9.91 -2.23 -3.85
N GLY A 59 11.20 -2.50 -3.67
CA GLY A 59 12.15 -1.54 -3.11
C GLY A 59 12.25 -0.26 -3.95
N VAL A 60 12.33 -0.39 -5.26
CA VAL A 60 12.32 0.75 -6.20
C VAL A 60 10.98 1.50 -6.11
N ALA A 61 9.85 0.78 -6.10
CA ALA A 61 8.53 1.38 -5.96
C ALA A 61 8.43 2.21 -4.67
N LEU A 62 8.94 1.69 -3.55
CA LEU A 62 9.00 2.37 -2.26
C LEU A 62 9.91 3.59 -2.30
N LEU A 63 11.05 3.54 -2.98
CA LEU A 63 11.93 4.71 -3.10
C LEU A 63 11.25 5.86 -3.85
N PHE A 64 10.53 5.55 -4.94
CA PHE A 64 9.82 6.57 -5.72
C PHE A 64 8.55 7.08 -5.02
N SER A 65 7.75 6.18 -4.44
CA SER A 65 6.48 6.53 -3.80
C SER A 65 6.61 6.92 -2.32
N GLY A 66 7.76 6.69 -1.69
CA GLY A 66 7.96 6.86 -0.25
C GLY A 66 7.70 8.27 0.25
N ASN A 67 8.18 9.29 -0.47
CA ASN A 67 7.92 10.69 -0.09
C ASN A 67 6.42 11.00 -0.06
N TRP A 68 5.70 10.60 -1.12
CA TRP A 68 4.26 10.82 -1.21
C TRP A 68 3.46 10.01 -0.17
N MET A 69 3.87 8.77 0.11
CA MET A 69 3.27 7.94 1.14
C MET A 69 3.41 8.57 2.53
N LEU A 70 4.59 9.10 2.85
CA LEU A 70 4.83 9.80 4.12
C LEU A 70 3.97 11.05 4.25
N HIS A 71 3.89 11.89 3.21
CA HIS A 71 3.01 13.06 3.22
C HIS A 71 1.54 12.69 3.41
N THR A 72 1.08 11.63 2.75
CA THR A 72 -0.31 11.15 2.88
C THR A 72 -0.60 10.67 4.30
N LEU A 73 0.33 9.91 4.90
CA LEU A 73 0.20 9.44 6.29
C LEU A 73 0.17 10.61 7.27
N MET A 74 1.12 11.55 7.15
CA MET A 74 1.18 12.72 8.04
C MET A 74 -0.08 13.58 7.94
N ALA A 75 -0.58 13.82 6.72
CA ALA A 75 -1.80 14.58 6.50
C ALA A 75 -3.02 13.90 7.15
N PHE A 76 -3.16 12.58 6.95
CA PHE A 76 -4.24 11.80 7.55
C PHE A 76 -4.16 11.81 9.09
N THR A 77 -2.96 11.66 9.66
CA THR A 77 -2.77 11.73 11.10
C THR A 77 -3.13 13.12 11.64
N ALA A 78 -2.70 14.20 10.99
CA ALA A 78 -3.07 15.56 11.40
C ALA A 78 -4.58 15.80 11.36
N GLU A 79 -5.26 15.28 10.33
CA GLU A 79 -6.73 15.35 10.21
C GLU A 79 -7.42 14.59 11.37
N LEU A 80 -6.95 13.40 11.72
CA LEU A 80 -7.48 12.67 12.88
C LEU A 80 -7.32 13.43 14.19
N PHE A 81 -6.16 14.06 14.42
CA PHE A 81 -5.94 14.87 15.62
C PHE A 81 -6.83 16.12 15.65
N ALA A 82 -7.15 16.70 14.48
CA ALA A 82 -8.06 17.85 14.39
C ALA A 82 -9.52 17.48 14.72
N ILE A 83 -9.92 16.24 14.44
CA ILE A 83 -11.29 15.74 14.68
C ILE A 83 -11.48 15.25 16.12
N LEU A 84 -10.39 14.88 16.84
CA LEU A 84 -10.46 14.39 18.22
C LEU A 84 -11.29 15.28 19.19
N PRO A 85 -11.16 16.61 19.21
CA PRO A 85 -11.95 17.47 20.10
C PRO A 85 -13.45 17.38 19.84
N GLU A 86 -13.88 17.23 18.58
CA GLU A 86 -15.29 17.09 18.20
C GLU A 86 -15.87 15.72 18.60
N LEU A 87 -15.02 14.70 18.77
CA LEU A 87 -15.45 13.36 19.19
C LEU A 87 -15.66 13.24 20.70
N LEU A 88 -15.04 14.13 21.49
CA LEU A 88 -15.09 14.14 22.95
C LEU A 88 -16.26 14.96 23.52
N VAL A 89 -16.90 15.80 22.70
CA VAL A 89 -18.07 16.63 23.05
C VAL A 89 -19.35 15.98 22.54
#